data_AF-A0A1I1M131-F1
#
_entry.id   AF-A0A1I1M131-F1
#
_cell.length_a   1.000
_cell.length_b   1.000
_cell.length_c   1.000
_cell.angle_alpha   90.00
_cell.angle_beta   90.00
_cell.angle_gamma   90.00
#
_symmetry.space_group_name_H-M   'P 1'
#
loop_
_entity.id
_entity.type
_entity.pdbx_description
1 polymer ?
#
loop_
_entity_poly.entity_id
_entity_poly.type
_entity_poly.pdbx_seq_one_letter_code
_entity_poly.pdbx_strand_id
1 'polypeptide(L)'
;MNIILYLLQIIQQLYQQNCWLINFICRYIPLKQWAFDDSHSPKYQKFKVDELPKIVYYHQDWNWKDLNNYYAQRYGKAIKPIKRRTECDIPEDCTCPSCHAPQPYLYKNNGKAGQLMCKICQTAFTPGDNRFDNQMSLKCPHCQHTLVRKKDRK
;
A
#
# COMPACT_ATOMS: atom_id res chain seq x y z
N MET A 1 17.67 -12.66 72.93
CA MET A 1 16.82 -12.23 71.79
C MET A 1 15.84 -13.35 71.50
N ASN A 2 14.55 -13.10 71.67
CA ASN A 2 13.52 -14.12 71.52
C ASN A 2 13.15 -14.23 70.02
N ILE A 3 13.64 -15.26 69.34
CA ILE A 3 13.52 -15.42 67.87
C ILE A 3 12.07 -15.33 67.41
N ILE A 4 11.14 -15.90 68.17
CA ILE A 4 9.70 -15.85 67.88
C ILE A 4 9.19 -14.40 67.91
N LEU A 5 9.57 -13.62 68.92
CA LEU A 5 9.17 -12.21 69.03
C LEU A 5 9.73 -11.37 67.87
N TYR A 6 10.98 -11.64 67.47
CA TYR A 6 11.63 -10.96 66.34
C TYR A 6 10.92 -11.26 65.01
N LEU A 7 10.55 -12.52 64.77
CA LEU A 7 9.80 -12.90 63.57
C LEU A 7 8.41 -12.26 63.54
N LEU A 8 7.72 -12.18 64.68
CA LEU A 8 6.42 -11.48 64.78
C LEU A 8 6.54 -9.99 64.47
N GLN A 9 7.59 -9.33 64.95
CA GLN A 9 7.86 -7.92 64.63
C GLN A 9 8.09 -7.70 63.13
N ILE A 10 8.86 -8.58 62.47
CA ILE A 10 9.09 -8.51 61.02
C ILE A 10 7.77 -8.68 60.25
N ILE A 11 6.94 -9.67 60.61
CA ILE A 11 5.66 -9.90 59.96
C ILE A 11 4.78 -8.65 60.05
N GLN A 12 4.75 -7.99 61.20
CA GLN A 12 3.95 -6.80 61.40
C GLN A 12 4.47 -5.58 60.62
N GLN A 13 5.79 -5.44 60.49
CA GLN A 13 6.41 -4.41 59.64
C GLN A 13 6.10 -4.64 58.15
N LEU A 14 6.24 -5.88 57.66
CA LEU A 14 5.92 -6.24 56.28
C LEU A 14 4.44 -6.01 55.96
N TYR A 15 3.55 -6.33 56.91
CA TYR A 15 2.13 -6.05 56.78
C TYR A 15 1.84 -4.55 56.62
N GLN A 16 2.46 -3.71 57.46
CA GLN A 16 2.32 -2.25 57.37
C GLN A 16 2.85 -1.70 56.03
N GLN A 17 4.00 -2.19 55.56
CA GLN A 17 4.55 -1.82 54.26
C GLN A 17 3.61 -2.20 53.11
N ASN A 18 3.04 -3.40 53.14
CA ASN A 18 2.07 -3.83 52.13
C ASN A 18 0.81 -2.96 52.12
N CYS A 19 0.24 -2.65 53.29
CA CYS A 19 -0.91 -1.75 53.39
C CYS A 19 -0.59 -0.35 52.83
N TRP A 20 0.60 0.18 53.12
CA TRP A 20 1.04 1.46 52.60
C TRP A 20 1.20 1.45 51.08
N LEU A 21 1.86 0.42 50.53
CA LEU A 21 2.06 0.25 49.09
C LEU A 21 0.73 0.13 48.34
N ILE A 22 -0.21 -0.66 48.85
CA ILE A 22 -1.54 -0.81 48.24
C ILE A 22 -2.26 0.55 48.22
N ASN A 23 -2.22 1.29 49.33
CA ASN A 23 -2.84 2.62 49.41
C ASN A 23 -2.19 3.62 48.43
N PHE A 24 -0.85 3.59 48.34
CA PHE A 24 -0.11 4.39 47.37
C PHE A 24 -0.52 4.08 45.93
N ILE A 25 -0.57 2.80 45.55
CA ILE A 25 -0.99 2.37 44.21
C ILE A 25 -2.42 2.82 43.94
N CYS A 26 -3.37 2.58 44.86
CA CYS A 26 -4.77 2.94 44.66
C CYS A 26 -5.02 4.45 44.56
N ARG A 27 -4.22 5.27 45.27
CA ARG A 27 -4.39 6.74 45.26
C ARG A 27 -3.67 7.42 44.10
N TYR A 28 -2.50 6.93 43.72
CA TYR A 28 -1.59 7.69 42.86
C TYR A 28 -1.29 6.99 41.53
N ILE A 29 -1.57 5.69 41.39
CA ILE A 29 -1.40 4.98 40.13
C ILE A 29 -2.79 4.78 39.50
N PRO A 30 -3.06 5.40 38.34
CA PRO A 30 -4.33 5.20 37.63
C PRO A 30 -4.42 3.78 37.07
N LEU A 31 -4.94 2.84 37.87
CA LEU A 31 -5.09 1.42 37.51
C LEU A 31 -5.97 1.17 36.28
N LYS A 32 -6.80 2.16 35.87
CA LYS A 32 -7.64 2.08 34.66
C LYS A 32 -6.86 2.32 33.35
N GLN A 33 -5.61 2.76 33.40
CA GLN A 33 -4.84 3.16 32.22
C GLN A 33 -4.13 1.97 31.53
N TRP A 34 -4.75 0.78 31.54
CA TRP A 34 -4.21 -0.40 30.85
C TRP A 34 -4.41 -0.35 29.33
N ALA A 35 -5.39 0.42 28.85
CA ALA A 35 -5.45 0.86 27.47
C ALA A 35 -4.88 2.28 27.42
N PHE A 36 -3.73 2.44 26.78
CA PHE A 36 -3.18 3.76 26.48
C PHE A 36 -4.18 4.49 25.55
N ASP A 37 -4.99 5.38 26.13
CA ASP A 37 -5.93 6.21 25.38
C ASP A 37 -5.18 7.36 24.69
N ASP A 38 -4.83 7.15 23.42
CA ASP A 38 -4.10 8.14 22.63
C ASP A 38 -4.99 9.28 22.12
N SER A 39 -6.31 9.25 22.36
CA SER A 39 -7.27 10.17 21.74
C SER A 39 -6.88 11.64 21.91
N HIS A 40 -6.38 11.99 23.09
CA HIS A 40 -5.94 13.35 23.46
C HIS A 40 -4.43 13.60 23.29
N SER A 41 -3.65 12.62 22.85
CA SER A 41 -2.21 12.80 22.64
C SER A 41 -1.95 13.71 21.42
N PRO A 42 -0.98 14.64 21.50
CA PRO A 42 -0.55 15.44 20.36
C PRO A 42 -0.21 14.53 19.17
N LYS A 43 -0.48 15.00 17.94
CA LYS A 43 -0.38 14.20 16.71
C LYS A 43 1.00 13.53 16.52
N TYR A 44 2.06 14.14 17.04
CA TYR A 44 3.45 13.66 16.98
C TYR A 44 3.84 12.64 18.08
N GLN A 45 2.99 12.44 19.10
CA GLN A 45 3.27 11.58 20.25
C GLN A 45 2.52 10.24 20.18
N LYS A 46 1.71 10.04 19.14
CA LYS A 46 1.05 8.76 18.88
C LYS A 46 2.06 7.81 18.24
N PHE A 47 2.64 6.90 19.01
CA PHE A 47 3.44 5.79 18.51
C PHE A 47 2.53 4.80 17.77
N LYS A 48 2.02 5.20 16.61
CA LYS A 48 1.26 4.34 15.71
C LYS A 48 2.22 3.70 14.74
N VAL A 49 2.01 2.40 14.51
CA VAL A 49 2.63 1.72 13.38
C VAL A 49 2.05 2.35 12.11
N ASP A 50 2.92 2.80 11.21
CA ASP A 50 2.48 3.32 9.92
C ASP A 50 1.72 2.23 9.16
N GLU A 51 0.67 2.62 8.46
CA GLU A 51 -0.04 1.72 7.56
C GLU A 51 0.91 1.20 6.48
N LEU A 52 0.83 -0.10 6.20
CA LEU A 52 1.66 -0.72 5.18
C LEU A 52 1.39 -0.08 3.80
N PRO A 53 2.42 0.02 2.95
CA PRO A 53 2.25 0.51 1.60
C PRO A 53 1.33 -0.40 0.79
N LYS A 54 0.54 0.21 -0.10
CA LYS A 54 -0.29 -0.52 -1.05
C LYS A 54 0.61 -1.02 -2.19
N ILE A 55 0.61 -2.33 -2.43
CA ILE A 55 1.33 -2.94 -3.53
C ILE A 55 0.44 -2.89 -4.77
N VAL A 56 0.92 -2.27 -5.85
CA VAL A 56 0.22 -2.19 -7.13
C VAL A 56 1.03 -2.92 -8.19
N TYR A 57 0.42 -3.91 -8.83
CA TYR A 57 0.96 -4.63 -9.98
C TYR A 57 0.51 -3.98 -11.27
N TYR A 58 1.43 -3.84 -12.23
CA TYR A 58 1.13 -3.19 -13.51
C TYR A 58 0.87 -4.18 -14.63
N HIS A 59 1.44 -5.38 -14.56
CA HIS A 59 1.14 -6.43 -15.52
C HIS A 59 -0.15 -7.14 -15.16
N GLN A 60 -0.95 -7.38 -16.18
CA GLN A 60 -2.06 -8.32 -16.12
C GLN A 60 -1.62 -9.61 -16.82
N ASP A 61 -2.11 -10.74 -16.36
CA ASP A 61 -1.74 -12.04 -16.96
C ASP A 61 -2.42 -12.27 -18.32
N TRP A 62 -3.39 -11.43 -18.68
CA TRP A 62 -4.22 -11.63 -19.87
C TRP A 62 -3.60 -10.98 -21.11
N ASN A 63 -3.44 -11.79 -22.15
CA ASN A 63 -3.01 -11.32 -23.46
C ASN A 63 -4.20 -10.63 -24.16
N TRP A 64 -3.90 -9.79 -25.16
CA TRP A 64 -4.89 -9.08 -25.94
C TRP A 64 -5.90 -10.01 -26.61
N LYS A 65 -5.47 -11.23 -27.00
CA LYS A 65 -6.35 -12.26 -27.58
C LYS A 65 -7.37 -12.73 -26.55
N ASP A 66 -6.93 -12.99 -25.32
CA ASP A 66 -7.79 -13.44 -24.22
C ASP A 66 -8.81 -12.36 -23.87
N LEU A 67 -8.36 -11.12 -23.76
CA LEU A 67 -9.25 -9.97 -23.56
C LEU A 67 -10.26 -9.82 -24.70
N ASN A 68 -9.83 -9.98 -25.95
CA ASN A 68 -10.73 -9.85 -27.08
C ASN A 68 -11.78 -10.97 -27.12
N ASN A 69 -11.37 -12.20 -26.79
CA ASN A 69 -12.27 -13.34 -26.64
C ASN A 69 -13.29 -13.10 -25.52
N TYR A 70 -12.82 -12.61 -24.36
CA TYR A 70 -13.70 -12.23 -23.26
C TYR A 70 -14.71 -11.18 -23.69
N TYR A 71 -14.30 -10.11 -24.39
CA TYR A 71 -15.21 -9.08 -24.87
C TYR A 71 -16.23 -9.61 -25.89
N ALA A 72 -15.81 -10.52 -26.78
CA ALA A 72 -16.70 -11.17 -27.72
C ALA A 72 -17.78 -12.01 -27.00
N GLN A 73 -17.40 -12.76 -25.97
CA GLN A 73 -18.34 -13.57 -25.18
C GLN A 73 -19.25 -12.70 -24.29
N ARG A 74 -18.70 -11.69 -23.62
CA ARG A 74 -19.40 -10.85 -22.64
C ARG A 74 -20.33 -9.84 -23.29
N TYR A 75 -19.91 -9.23 -24.40
CA TYR A 75 -20.60 -8.11 -25.05
C TYR A 75 -21.06 -8.42 -26.48
N GLY A 76 -20.88 -9.65 -26.96
CA GLY A 76 -21.27 -10.05 -28.31
C GLY A 76 -20.44 -9.40 -29.43
N LYS A 77 -19.33 -8.72 -29.09
CA LYS A 77 -18.55 -7.95 -30.06
C LYS A 77 -17.06 -7.96 -29.75
N ALA A 78 -16.28 -8.50 -30.66
CA ALA A 78 -14.82 -8.38 -30.64
C ALA A 78 -14.38 -6.95 -30.97
N ILE A 79 -13.32 -6.50 -30.29
CA ILE A 79 -12.61 -5.28 -30.59
C ILE A 79 -11.86 -5.47 -31.92
N LYS A 80 -12.19 -4.62 -32.89
CA LYS A 80 -11.52 -4.58 -34.19
C LYS A 80 -10.31 -3.66 -34.16
N PRO A 81 -9.30 -3.89 -35.02
CA PRO A 81 -8.21 -2.94 -35.25
C PRO A 81 -8.71 -1.53 -35.56
N ILE A 82 -7.83 -0.56 -35.38
CA ILE A 82 -8.14 0.85 -35.61
C ILE A 82 -8.15 1.11 -37.11
N LYS A 83 -9.30 1.59 -37.62
CA LYS A 83 -9.39 2.09 -39.00
C LYS A 83 -8.77 3.49 -39.04
N ARG A 84 -7.56 3.60 -39.59
CA ARG A 84 -6.88 4.89 -39.77
C ARG A 84 -7.33 5.55 -41.06
N ARG A 85 -7.42 6.88 -41.03
CA ARG A 85 -7.67 7.71 -42.23
C ARG A 85 -6.37 8.14 -42.93
N THR A 86 -5.25 8.07 -42.20
CA THR A 86 -3.92 8.46 -42.64
C THR A 86 -2.94 7.32 -42.37
N GLU A 87 -1.74 7.42 -42.94
CA GLU A 87 -0.63 6.51 -42.65
C GLU A 87 -0.30 6.49 -41.15
N CYS A 88 0.29 5.37 -40.72
CA CYS A 88 0.57 5.11 -39.32
C CYS A 88 2.03 5.42 -38.99
N ASP A 89 2.26 6.50 -38.23
CA ASP A 89 3.61 6.82 -37.73
C ASP A 89 3.99 6.08 -36.43
N ILE A 90 3.23 5.05 -36.03
CA ILE A 90 3.60 4.20 -34.87
C ILE A 90 4.47 3.04 -35.39
N PRO A 91 5.65 2.80 -34.81
CA PRO A 91 6.52 1.67 -35.19
C PRO A 91 5.79 0.32 -35.16
N GLU A 92 6.07 -0.55 -36.13
CA GLU A 92 5.37 -1.85 -36.27
C GLU A 92 5.67 -2.82 -35.12
N ASP A 93 6.85 -2.70 -34.51
CA ASP A 93 7.30 -3.44 -33.34
C ASP A 93 6.67 -2.95 -32.03
N CYS A 94 5.97 -1.82 -32.06
CA CYS A 94 5.32 -1.26 -30.87
C CYS A 94 4.13 -2.11 -30.42
N THR A 95 4.17 -2.54 -29.15
CA THR A 95 3.11 -3.32 -28.51
C THR A 95 2.66 -2.65 -27.21
N CYS A 96 1.43 -2.93 -26.78
CA CYS A 96 0.95 -2.48 -25.48
C CYS A 96 1.72 -3.20 -24.36
N PRO A 97 2.32 -2.50 -23.39
CA PRO A 97 3.09 -3.15 -22.33
C PRO A 97 2.21 -3.87 -21.29
N SER A 98 0.90 -3.64 -21.30
CA SER A 98 -0.05 -4.28 -20.39
C SER A 98 -0.67 -5.55 -20.97
N CYS A 99 -1.15 -5.51 -22.21
CA CYS A 99 -1.86 -6.64 -22.84
C CYS A 99 -1.14 -7.23 -24.06
N HIS A 100 0.03 -6.70 -24.44
CA HIS A 100 0.78 -7.11 -25.63
C HIS A 100 0.02 -6.95 -26.95
N ALA A 101 -1.01 -6.09 -26.99
CA ALA A 101 -1.72 -5.76 -28.22
C ALA A 101 -0.77 -5.10 -29.24
N PRO A 102 -0.79 -5.53 -30.51
CA PRO A 102 0.10 -5.00 -31.53
C PRO A 102 -0.35 -3.60 -32.01
N GLN A 103 0.55 -2.94 -32.75
CA GLN A 103 0.38 -1.61 -33.35
C GLN A 103 -1.00 -1.33 -34.01
N PRO A 104 -1.69 -2.28 -34.68
CA PRO A 104 -3.04 -2.06 -35.22
C PRO A 104 -4.11 -1.68 -34.17
N TYR A 105 -3.87 -1.95 -32.88
CA TYR A 105 -4.76 -1.60 -31.78
C TYR A 105 -4.31 -0.39 -30.96
N LEU A 106 -3.25 0.29 -31.37
CA LEU A 106 -2.66 1.44 -30.66
C LEU A 106 -3.00 2.76 -31.38
N TYR A 107 -3.38 3.80 -30.65
CA TYR A 107 -3.53 5.15 -31.21
C TYR A 107 -2.80 6.20 -30.40
N LYS A 108 -2.43 7.31 -31.04
CA LYS A 108 -1.84 8.46 -30.36
C LYS A 108 -2.91 9.12 -29.48
N ASN A 109 -2.66 9.21 -28.18
CA ASN A 109 -3.56 9.86 -27.22
C ASN A 109 -3.38 11.39 -27.25
N ASN A 110 -2.11 11.85 -27.19
CA ASN A 110 -1.78 13.27 -27.02
C ASN A 110 -0.96 13.89 -28.16
N GLY A 111 -1.15 13.44 -29.40
CA GLY A 111 -0.53 14.05 -30.59
C GLY A 111 0.99 14.23 -30.46
N LYS A 112 1.44 15.47 -30.23
CA LYS A 112 2.86 15.88 -30.12
C LYS A 112 3.60 15.28 -28.91
N ALA A 113 2.90 14.89 -27.85
CA ALA A 113 3.53 14.40 -26.61
C ALA A 113 3.87 12.90 -26.61
N GLY A 114 3.68 12.20 -27.75
CA GLY A 114 4.15 10.82 -27.94
C GLY A 114 3.40 9.72 -27.16
N GLN A 115 2.46 10.08 -26.28
CA GLN A 115 1.68 9.09 -25.52
C GLN A 115 0.73 8.30 -26.44
N LEU A 116 0.76 6.98 -26.30
CA LEU A 116 -0.12 6.02 -26.98
C LEU A 116 -1.21 5.51 -26.02
N MET A 117 -2.32 5.07 -26.60
CA MET A 117 -3.41 4.41 -25.90
C MET A 117 -3.75 3.09 -26.59
N CYS A 118 -3.88 2.03 -25.79
CA CYS A 118 -4.31 0.72 -26.28
C CYS A 118 -5.83 0.63 -26.34
N LYS A 119 -6.39 0.34 -27.52
CA LYS A 119 -7.84 0.16 -27.69
C LYS A 119 -8.39 -1.07 -26.96
N ILE A 120 -7.55 -2.08 -26.70
CA ILE A 120 -7.99 -3.34 -26.07
C ILE A 120 -8.12 -3.17 -24.56
N CYS A 121 -7.05 -2.81 -23.85
CA CYS A 121 -7.06 -2.67 -22.39
C CYS A 121 -7.17 -1.23 -21.88
N GLN A 122 -7.32 -0.24 -22.77
CA GLN A 122 -7.41 1.20 -22.42
C GLN A 122 -6.21 1.73 -21.62
N THR A 123 -5.06 1.07 -21.75
CA THR A 123 -3.82 1.51 -21.11
C THR A 123 -3.17 2.64 -21.91
N ALA A 124 -2.91 3.76 -21.24
CA ALA A 124 -2.07 4.84 -21.74
C ALA A 124 -0.60 4.59 -21.36
N PHE A 125 0.31 4.75 -22.32
CA PHE A 125 1.75 4.55 -22.12
C PHE A 125 2.57 5.35 -23.14
N THR A 126 3.83 5.63 -22.81
CA THR A 126 4.78 6.27 -23.74
C THR A 126 5.85 5.24 -24.11
N PRO A 127 6.13 4.99 -25.39
CA PRO A 127 7.24 4.12 -25.78
C PRO A 127 8.57 4.61 -25.19
N GLY A 128 9.31 3.73 -24.50
CA GLY A 128 10.59 4.05 -23.86
C GLY A 128 10.53 4.72 -22.48
N ASP A 129 9.35 5.19 -22.05
CA ASP A 129 9.13 5.68 -20.68
C ASP A 129 7.75 5.22 -20.20
N ASN A 130 7.71 4.04 -19.58
CA ASN A 130 6.45 3.45 -19.17
C ASN A 130 6.52 2.89 -17.75
N ARG A 131 5.40 3.00 -17.03
CA ARG A 131 5.27 2.47 -15.65
C ARG A 131 5.28 0.94 -15.58
N PHE A 132 5.20 0.25 -16.71
CA PHE A 132 5.15 -1.20 -16.84
C PHE A 132 6.55 -1.82 -16.94
N ASP A 133 7.62 -1.02 -17.01
CA ASP A 133 8.99 -1.54 -16.90
C ASP A 133 9.27 -2.09 -15.49
N ASN A 134 8.50 -1.63 -14.49
CA ASN A 134 8.51 -2.18 -13.14
C ASN A 134 7.36 -3.18 -12.96
N GLN A 135 7.65 -4.36 -12.39
CA GLN A 135 6.62 -5.36 -12.09
C GLN A 135 5.58 -4.86 -11.08
N MET A 136 6.03 -4.08 -10.10
CA MET A 136 5.19 -3.53 -9.05
C MET A 136 5.66 -2.15 -8.60
N SER A 137 4.76 -1.41 -7.95
CA SER A 137 5.11 -0.21 -7.19
C SER A 137 4.46 -0.22 -5.81
N LEU A 138 5.17 0.39 -4.87
CA LEU A 138 4.66 0.67 -3.54
C LEU A 138 4.02 2.05 -3.54
N LYS A 139 2.80 2.15 -3.01
CA LYS A 139 2.00 3.37 -2.97
C LYS A 139 1.69 3.75 -1.53
N CYS A 140 1.77 5.04 -1.22
CA CYS A 140 1.37 5.54 0.09
C CYS A 140 -0.11 5.22 0.35
N PRO A 141 -0.47 4.62 1.50
CA PRO A 141 -1.85 4.23 1.79
C PRO A 141 -2.79 5.44 1.88
N HIS A 142 -2.28 6.62 2.24
CA HIS A 142 -3.04 7.85 2.44
C HIS A 142 -3.18 8.72 1.18
N CYS A 143 -2.09 8.95 0.44
CA CYS A 143 -2.09 9.89 -0.71
C CYS A 143 -1.87 9.20 -2.08
N GLN A 144 -1.69 7.88 -2.11
CA GLN A 144 -1.48 7.08 -3.33
C GLN A 144 -0.28 7.49 -4.20
N HIS A 145 0.62 8.33 -3.68
CA HIS A 145 1.87 8.63 -4.37
C HIS A 145 2.79 7.41 -4.36
N THR A 146 3.55 7.23 -5.45
CA THR A 146 4.57 6.18 -5.53
C THR A 146 5.65 6.46 -4.49
N LEU A 147 5.94 5.46 -3.66
CA LEU A 147 7.02 5.52 -2.69
C LEU A 147 8.35 5.37 -3.41
N VAL A 148 9.30 6.23 -3.06
CA VAL A 148 10.66 6.22 -3.62
C VAL A 148 11.67 5.99 -2.49
N ARG A 149 12.72 5.23 -2.80
CA ARG A 149 13.82 4.99 -1.85
C ARG A 149 14.51 6.33 -1.56
N LYS A 150 14.58 6.72 -0.29
CA LYS A 150 15.25 7.95 0.16
C LYS A 150 16.54 7.68 0.93
N LYS A 151 16.56 6.64 1.78
CA LYS A 151 17.69 6.28 2.63
C LYS A 151 17.66 4.78 2.90
N ASP A 152 18.84 4.22 3.16
CA ASP A 152 19.01 2.87 3.68
C ASP A 152 19.28 2.92 5.17
N ARG A 153 18.77 1.92 5.90
CA ARG A 153 19.25 1.66 7.26
C ARG A 153 20.59 0.94 7.15
N LYS A 154 21.60 1.46 7.85
CA LYS A 154 22.89 0.78 8.09
C LYS A 154 22.70 -0.39 9.05
#